data_AF-A0A1B8DCC6-F1
#
_entry.id   AF-A0A1B8DCC6-F1
#
_cell.length_a   1.000
_cell.length_b   1.000
_cell.length_c   1.000
_cell.angle_alpha   90.00
_cell.angle_beta   90.00
_cell.angle_gamma   90.00
#
_symmetry.space_group_name_H-M   'P 1'
#
loop_
_entity.id
_entity.type
_entity.pdbx_description
1 polymer ?
#
loop_
_entity_poly.entity_id
_entity_poly.type
_entity_poly.pdbx_seq_one_letter_code
_entity_poly.pdbx_strand_id
1 'polypeptide(L)'
;MFISRWTQAMQPTDADIARLVEVQIQDHGIVGNARVNRRVTGRILNLAEGNFLWTHLVLEELQHCHTEDSMNDAVDSLPHGIERLYQRMVSLLSANWKDGDKELAKAILTWAACSRYPLTI
;
A
#
# COMPACT_ATOMS: atom_id res chain seq x y z
N MET A 1 -28.42 0.88 15.91
CA MET A 1 -27.71 -0.38 16.21
C MET A 1 -27.76 -1.38 15.03
N PHE A 2 -27.77 -0.93 13.77
CA PHE A 2 -27.88 -1.84 12.60
C PHE A 2 -26.83 -1.61 11.50
N ILE A 3 -25.99 -0.58 11.61
CA ILE A 3 -24.94 -0.28 10.61
C ILE A 3 -23.61 -0.93 10.98
N SER A 4 -23.35 -1.21 12.27
CA SER A 4 -22.10 -1.80 12.77
C SER A 4 -21.89 -3.28 12.40
N ARG A 5 -22.94 -3.98 11.95
CA ARG A 5 -22.86 -5.40 11.57
C ARG A 5 -22.45 -5.61 10.11
N TRP A 6 -22.69 -4.63 9.24
CA TRP A 6 -22.34 -4.71 7.81
C TRP A 6 -20.94 -4.16 7.52
N THR A 7 -20.42 -3.26 8.35
CA THR A 7 -19.00 -2.85 8.27
C THR A 7 -18.07 -4.00 8.61
N GLN A 8 -18.42 -4.87 9.56
CA GLN A 8 -17.58 -6.00 9.97
C GLN A 8 -17.57 -7.17 8.96
N ALA A 9 -18.61 -7.30 8.13
CA ALA A 9 -18.69 -8.34 7.10
C ALA A 9 -17.95 -7.99 5.80
N MET A 10 -17.56 -6.73 5.64
CA MET A 10 -16.98 -6.18 4.41
C MET A 10 -15.68 -5.44 4.67
N GLN A 11 -15.04 -5.70 5.83
CA GLN A 11 -13.63 -5.41 6.00
C GLN A 11 -12.84 -6.57 5.38
N PRO A 12 -11.74 -6.28 4.68
CA PRO A 12 -10.77 -7.29 4.27
C PRO A 12 -10.46 -8.16 5.47
N THR A 13 -10.82 -9.44 5.42
CA THR A 13 -10.40 -10.31 6.51
C THR A 13 -8.91 -10.55 6.30
N ASP A 14 -8.13 -10.69 7.38
CA ASP A 14 -6.71 -11.02 7.27
C ASP A 14 -6.45 -12.24 6.36
N ALA A 15 -7.43 -13.14 6.24
CA ALA A 15 -7.45 -14.26 5.30
C ALA A 15 -7.42 -13.84 3.81
N ASP A 16 -8.14 -12.79 3.43
CA ASP A 16 -8.17 -12.30 2.05
C ASP A 16 -6.86 -11.58 1.70
N ILE A 17 -6.32 -10.82 2.64
CA ILE A 17 -5.01 -10.17 2.50
C ILE A 17 -3.91 -11.23 2.39
N ALA A 18 -3.96 -12.27 3.23
CA ALA A 18 -3.04 -13.40 3.14
C ALA A 18 -3.12 -14.08 1.77
N ARG A 19 -4.35 -14.30 1.26
CA ARG A 19 -4.55 -14.89 -0.07
C ARG A 19 -4.00 -14.01 -1.18
N LEU A 20 -4.18 -12.69 -1.10
CA LEU A 20 -3.60 -11.74 -2.06
C LEU A 20 -2.08 -11.82 -2.08
N VAL A 21 -1.45 -11.85 -0.90
CA VAL A 21 0.01 -11.98 -0.75
C VAL A 21 0.50 -13.31 -1.34
N GLU A 22 -0.17 -14.42 -1.04
CA GLU A 22 0.18 -15.74 -1.59
C GLU A 22 0.10 -15.76 -3.13
N VAL A 23 -0.97 -15.22 -3.69
CA VAL A 23 -1.16 -15.14 -5.15
C VAL A 23 -0.09 -14.25 -5.79
N GLN A 24 0.22 -13.08 -5.22
CA GLN A 24 1.26 -12.20 -5.77
C GLN A 24 2.67 -12.78 -5.65
N ILE A 25 2.98 -13.49 -4.56
CA ILE A 25 4.25 -14.22 -4.41
C ILE A 25 4.39 -15.29 -5.49
N GLN A 26 3.31 -16.02 -5.77
CA GLN A 26 3.30 -17.09 -6.76
C GLN A 26 3.39 -16.58 -8.20
N ASP A 27 2.70 -15.48 -8.51
CA ASP A 27 2.61 -14.94 -9.87
C ASP A 27 3.85 -14.13 -10.27
N HIS A 28 4.42 -13.36 -9.34
CA HIS A 28 5.55 -12.46 -9.62
C HIS A 28 6.90 -13.01 -9.14
N GLY A 29 6.91 -14.21 -8.54
CA GLY A 29 8.13 -14.89 -8.14
C GLY A 29 9.00 -14.06 -7.22
N ILE A 30 8.45 -13.62 -6.08
CA ILE A 30 9.27 -13.01 -5.02
C ILE A 30 10.37 -14.03 -4.68
N VAL A 31 11.62 -13.69 -5.00
CA VAL A 31 12.82 -14.55 -4.94
C VAL A 31 13.25 -14.75 -3.48
N GLY A 32 12.30 -15.12 -2.62
CA GLY A 32 12.50 -15.43 -1.22
C GLY A 32 12.40 -16.93 -1.00
N ASN A 33 13.27 -17.47 -0.15
CA ASN A 33 13.07 -18.81 0.40
C ASN A 33 11.74 -18.85 1.20
N ALA A 34 11.21 -20.05 1.45
CA ALA A 34 9.92 -20.21 2.17
C ALA A 34 9.88 -19.55 3.57
N ARG A 35 11.04 -19.29 4.19
CA ARG A 35 11.12 -18.58 5.48
C ARG A 35 10.95 -17.08 5.30
N VAL A 36 11.55 -16.49 4.26
CA VAL A 36 11.41 -15.08 3.91
C VAL A 36 9.96 -14.79 3.54
N ASN A 37 9.35 -15.61 2.66
CA ASN A 37 7.95 -15.41 2.25
C ASN A 37 6.98 -15.42 3.44
N ARG A 38 7.19 -16.34 4.41
CA ARG A 38 6.37 -16.39 5.63
C ARG A 38 6.55 -15.15 6.50
N ARG A 39 7.78 -14.65 6.63
CA ARG A 39 8.08 -13.43 7.38
C ARG A 39 7.48 -12.20 6.70
N VAL A 40 7.60 -12.09 5.39
CA VAL A 40 7.02 -11.00 4.59
C VAL A 40 5.51 -10.99 4.75
N THR A 41 4.86 -12.15 4.59
CA THR A 41 3.41 -12.30 4.76
C THR A 41 2.96 -11.87 6.16
N GLY A 42 3.63 -12.34 7.22
CA GLY A 42 3.29 -11.96 8.59
C GLY A 42 3.50 -10.48 8.88
N ARG A 43 4.54 -9.87 8.31
CA ARG A 43 4.80 -8.43 8.48
C ARG A 43 3.76 -7.59 7.73
N ILE A 44 3.44 -7.96 6.49
CA ILE A 44 2.40 -7.30 5.68
C ILE A 44 1.05 -7.37 6.40
N LEU A 45 0.64 -8.54 6.90
CA LEU A 45 -0.63 -8.69 7.61
C LEU A 45 -0.72 -7.78 8.85
N ASN A 46 0.35 -7.69 9.63
CA ASN A 46 0.39 -6.83 10.82
C ASN A 46 0.38 -5.33 10.48
N LEU A 47 0.97 -4.94 9.35
CA LEU A 47 1.13 -3.53 8.94
C LEU A 47 -0.02 -3.02 8.07
N ALA A 48 -0.71 -3.93 7.38
CA ALA A 48 -1.80 -3.59 6.48
C ALA A 48 -3.03 -3.07 7.22
N GLU A 49 -3.23 -3.45 8.48
CA GLU A 49 -4.40 -3.05 9.29
C GLU A 49 -5.73 -3.27 8.54
N GLY A 50 -5.84 -4.38 7.80
CA GLY A 50 -7.03 -4.66 6.99
C GLY A 50 -7.13 -3.83 5.70
N ASN A 51 -6.02 -3.31 5.17
CA ASN A 51 -6.01 -2.50 3.96
C ASN A 51 -5.40 -3.22 2.74
N PHE A 52 -6.26 -3.57 1.78
CA PHE A 52 -5.83 -4.20 0.52
C PHE A 52 -4.97 -3.30 -0.35
N LEU A 53 -5.29 -2.00 -0.43
CA LEU A 53 -4.52 -1.07 -1.26
C LEU A 53 -3.11 -0.93 -0.73
N TRP A 54 -2.95 -0.83 0.59
CA TRP A 54 -1.62 -0.82 1.21
C TRP A 54 -0.85 -2.08 0.85
N THR A 55 -1.49 -3.24 0.99
CA THR A 55 -0.88 -4.53 0.70
C THR A 55 -0.44 -4.62 -0.76
N HIS A 56 -1.28 -4.18 -1.69
CA HIS A 56 -0.97 -4.18 -3.10
C HIS A 56 0.22 -3.28 -3.43
N LEU A 57 0.21 -2.03 -2.95
CA LEU A 57 1.30 -1.06 -3.17
C LEU A 57 2.63 -1.55 -2.58
N VAL A 58 2.58 -2.13 -1.38
CA VAL A 58 3.76 -2.70 -0.74
C VAL A 58 4.27 -3.91 -1.51
N LEU A 59 3.39 -4.80 -1.98
CA LEU A 59 3.80 -5.95 -2.79
C LEU A 59 4.42 -5.49 -4.11
N GLU A 60 3.92 -4.42 -4.72
CA GLU A 60 4.51 -3.81 -5.92
C GLU A 60 5.91 -3.22 -5.62
N GLU A 61 6.10 -2.53 -4.49
CA GLU A 61 7.43 -2.05 -4.07
C GLU A 61 8.40 -3.21 -3.83
N LEU A 62 7.92 -4.31 -3.21
CA LEU A 62 8.73 -5.50 -2.93
C LEU A 62 9.09 -6.31 -4.19
N GLN A 63 8.32 -6.21 -5.28
CA GLN A 63 8.67 -6.84 -6.56
C GLN A 63 9.96 -6.24 -7.17
N HIS A 64 10.29 -5.00 -6.84
CA HIS A 64 11.50 -4.34 -7.33
C HIS A 64 12.76 -4.78 -6.56
N CYS A 65 12.62 -5.59 -5.50
CA CYS A 65 13.73 -6.13 -4.72
C CYS A 65 14.11 -7.54 -5.21
N HIS A 66 15.31 -7.67 -5.80
CA HIS A 66 15.78 -8.94 -6.37
C HIS A 66 16.78 -9.71 -5.48
N THR A 67 17.09 -9.22 -4.28
CA THR A 67 18.01 -9.88 -3.32
C THR A 67 17.35 -10.10 -1.96
N GLU A 68 17.73 -11.18 -1.26
CA GLU A 68 17.17 -11.51 0.07
C GLU A 68 17.43 -10.38 1.10
N ASP A 69 18.61 -9.76 1.06
CA ASP A 69 18.96 -8.64 1.93
C ASP A 69 18.11 -7.39 1.60
N SER A 70 18.00 -7.03 0.32
CA SER A 70 17.17 -5.89 -0.09
C SER A 70 15.70 -6.11 0.23
N MET A 71 15.22 -7.35 0.18
CA MET A 71 13.86 -7.69 0.54
C MET A 71 13.64 -7.55 2.05
N ASN A 72 14.57 -8.03 2.88
CA ASN A 72 14.47 -7.86 4.33
C ASN A 72 14.44 -6.38 4.73
N ASP A 73 15.35 -5.59 4.18
CA ASP A 73 15.45 -4.15 4.40
C ASP A 73 14.20 -3.42 3.91
N ALA A 74 13.72 -3.76 2.70
CA ALA A 74 12.52 -3.16 2.15
C ALA A 74 11.31 -3.43 3.04
N VAL A 75 11.16 -4.67 3.53
CA VAL A 75 10.03 -5.01 4.38
C VAL A 75 10.17 -4.35 5.77
N ASP A 76 11.39 -4.04 6.25
CA ASP A 76 11.64 -3.32 7.52
C ASP A 76 11.37 -1.83 7.39
N SER A 77 11.58 -1.28 6.20
CA SER A 77 11.33 0.11 5.88
C SER A 77 9.84 0.43 5.62
N LEU A 78 8.96 -0.58 5.65
CA LEU A 78 7.57 -0.40 5.28
C LEU A 78 6.81 0.53 6.23
N PRO A 79 6.08 1.52 5.69
CA PRO A 79 5.28 2.42 6.49
C PRO A 79 4.06 1.69 7.08
N HIS A 80 3.84 1.82 8.39
CA HIS A 80 2.63 1.30 9.04
C HIS A 80 1.36 1.95 8.49
N GLY A 81 0.49 1.16 7.86
CA GLY A 81 -0.79 1.60 7.34
C GLY A 81 -0.71 2.55 6.13
N ILE A 82 -1.87 2.80 5.52
CA ILE A 82 -2.02 3.66 4.35
C ILE A 82 -1.59 5.11 4.60
N GLU A 83 -1.87 5.64 5.80
CA GLU A 83 -1.60 7.04 6.13
C GLU A 83 -0.11 7.38 5.98
N ARG A 84 0.77 6.54 6.53
CA ARG A 84 2.22 6.74 6.43
C ARG A 84 2.73 6.54 5.01
N LEU A 85 2.08 5.67 4.23
CA LEU A 85 2.41 5.47 2.81
C LEU A 85 2.11 6.75 2.01
N TYR A 86 0.94 7.36 2.21
CA TYR A 86 0.61 8.65 1.61
C TYR A 86 1.54 9.77 2.08
N GLN A 87 1.87 9.84 3.37
CA GLN A 87 2.82 10.83 3.89
C GLN A 87 4.21 10.69 3.26
N ARG A 88 4.68 9.46 3.02
CA ARG A 88 5.94 9.18 2.30
C ARG A 88 5.85 9.67 0.86
N MET A 89 4.76 9.38 0.15
CA MET A 89 4.56 9.87 -1.23
C MET A 89 4.52 11.41 -1.29
N VAL A 90 3.77 12.06 -0.40
CA VAL A 90 3.72 13.52 -0.32
C VAL A 90 5.09 14.12 -0.03
N SER A 91 5.86 13.50 0.88
CA SER A 91 7.24 13.91 1.18
C SER A 91 8.15 13.80 -0.05
N LEU A 92 8.09 12.68 -0.78
CA LEU A 92 8.86 12.47 -2.01
C LEU A 92 8.50 13.48 -3.11
N LEU A 93 7.21 13.77 -3.29
CA LEU A 93 6.75 14.79 -4.22
C LEU A 93 7.24 16.18 -3.80
N SER A 94 7.13 16.51 -2.51
CA SER A 94 7.51 17.81 -1.98
C SER A 94 9.00 18.14 -2.13
N ALA A 95 9.86 17.12 -2.19
CA ALA A 95 11.30 17.31 -2.43
C ALA A 95 11.60 17.94 -3.79
N ASN A 96 10.69 17.81 -4.76
CA ASN A 96 10.84 18.31 -6.14
C ASN A 96 9.93 19.51 -6.44
N TRP A 97 9.17 19.99 -5.46
CA TRP A 97 8.21 21.09 -5.65
C TRP A 97 8.91 22.45 -5.69
N LYS A 98 8.47 23.29 -6.63
CA LYS A 98 8.76 24.71 -6.69
C LYS A 98 7.71 25.50 -5.92
N ASP A 99 7.98 26.80 -5.73
CA ASP A 99 7.01 27.71 -5.12
C ASP A 99 5.67 27.68 -5.86
N GLY A 100 4.60 27.39 -5.13
CA GLY A 100 3.22 27.29 -5.67
C GLY A 100 2.76 25.88 -6.07
N ASP A 101 3.67 24.93 -6.29
CA ASP A 101 3.31 23.56 -6.72
C ASP A 101 2.45 22.83 -5.68
N LYS A 102 2.71 23.08 -4.39
CA LYS A 102 1.90 22.52 -3.30
C LYS A 102 0.44 22.97 -3.37
N GLU A 103 0.20 24.24 -3.66
CA GLU A 103 -1.16 24.77 -3.70
C GLU A 103 -1.88 24.36 -4.99
N LEU A 104 -1.15 24.26 -6.10
CA LEU A 104 -1.67 23.68 -7.33
C LEU A 104 -2.05 22.21 -7.15
N ALA A 105 -1.18 21.40 -6.53
CA ALA A 105 -1.44 19.99 -6.26
C ALA A 105 -2.69 19.81 -5.38
N LYS A 106 -2.84 20.61 -4.32
CA LYS A 106 -4.06 20.61 -3.49
C LYS A 106 -5.31 20.99 -4.29
N ALA A 107 -5.23 22.00 -5.15
CA ALA A 107 -6.36 22.42 -5.98
C ALA A 107 -6.81 21.28 -6.92
N ILE A 108 -5.85 20.63 -7.60
CA ILE A 108 -6.11 19.50 -8.49
C ILE A 108 -6.71 18.33 -7.72
N LEU A 109 -6.12 17.94 -6.58
CA LEU A 109 -6.63 16.84 -5.76
C LEU A 109 -8.03 17.14 -5.22
N THR A 110 -8.31 18.40 -4.87
CA THR A 110 -9.65 18.83 -4.43
C THR A 110 -10.66 18.70 -5.56
N TRP A 111 -10.32 19.17 -6.77
CA TRP A 111 -11.19 19.03 -7.92
C TRP A 111 -11.41 17.57 -8.29
N ALA A 112 -10.37 16.75 -8.29
CA ALA A 112 -10.47 15.31 -8.56
C ALA A 112 -11.38 14.62 -7.53
N ALA A 113 -11.16 14.88 -6.23
CA ALA A 113 -11.95 14.28 -5.15
C ALA A 113 -13.41 14.74 -5.11
N CYS A 114 -13.68 16.00 -5.51
CA CYS A 114 -15.03 16.56 -5.53
C CYS A 114 -15.74 16.43 -6.88
N SER A 115 -15.05 15.93 -7.93
CA SER A 115 -15.64 15.75 -9.25
C SER A 115 -16.61 14.58 -9.25
N ARG A 116 -17.82 14.81 -9.80
CA ARG A 116 -18.81 13.73 -9.97
C ARG A 116 -18.49 12.82 -11.16
N TYR A 117 -17.64 13.29 -12.07
CA TYR A 117 -17.23 12.59 -13.27
C TYR A 117 -15.71 12.64 -13.39
N PRO A 118 -15.07 11.59 -13.94
CA PRO A 118 -13.64 11.59 -14.16
C PRO A 118 -13.23 12.82 -14.97
N LEU A 119 -12.25 13.56 -14.47
CA LEU A 119 -11.66 14.68 -15.22
C LEU A 119 -10.85 14.10 -16.38
N THR A 120 -11.21 14.47 -17.60
CA THR A 120 -10.43 14.15 -18.81
C THR A 120 -9.30 15.15 -18.99
N ILE A 121 -8.13 14.66 -19.41
CA ILE A 121 -6.92 15.44 -19.73
C ILE A 121 -6.94 15.82 -21.21
#